data_AF-A0A2N3AZT8-F1
#
_entry.id   AF-A0A2N3AZT8-F1
#
_cell.length_a   1.000
_cell.length_b   1.000
_cell.length_c   1.000
_cell.angle_alpha   90.00
_cell.angle_beta   90.00
_cell.angle_gamma   90.00
#
_symmetry.space_group_name_H-M   'P 1'
#
loop_
_entity.id
_entity.type
_entity.pdbx_description
1 polymer ?
#
loop_
_entity_poly.entity_id
_entity_poly.type
_entity_poly.pdbx_seq_one_letter_code
_entity_poly.pdbx_strand_id
1 'polypeptide(L)'
;MQLESVLTSLRDLCNMPIAWAIFAAVAFRAAWSLVQFFTCPVVRRRSKLDPQAARDKLNARVMHSPRFLVAMLIGIALSVGGLYALRVPDVGPLALAAIVFGVFILIVEPSRLEVDQDTMRVSAAQLDGQEAYEFALERLRAAHIERIGMEFAMVTLLGLVITVF
;
A
#
# COMPACT_ATOMS: atom_id res chain seq x y z
N MET A 1 -19.88 -17.80 21.15
CA MET A 1 -20.83 -16.82 20.58
C MET A 1 -20.17 -15.75 19.71
N GLN A 2 -19.39 -14.77 20.22
CA GLN A 2 -18.82 -13.71 19.33
C GLN A 2 -17.77 -14.23 18.33
N LEU A 3 -16.86 -15.13 18.75
CA LEU A 3 -15.84 -15.69 17.86
C LEU A 3 -16.46 -16.56 16.74
N GLU A 4 -17.45 -17.39 17.08
CA GLU A 4 -18.18 -18.21 16.12
C GLU A 4 -18.92 -17.36 15.08
N SER A 5 -19.53 -16.26 15.51
CA SER A 5 -20.21 -15.28 14.63
C SER A 5 -19.25 -14.60 13.65
N VAL A 6 -18.03 -14.27 14.11
CA VAL A 6 -16.98 -13.71 13.25
C VAL A 6 -16.49 -14.76 12.24
N LEU A 7 -16.26 -16.00 12.68
CA LEU A 7 -15.81 -17.09 11.80
C LEU A 7 -16.87 -17.45 10.75
N THR A 8 -18.15 -17.45 11.12
CA THR A 8 -19.25 -17.63 10.14
C THR A 8 -19.32 -16.47 9.16
N SER A 9 -19.26 -15.22 9.64
CA SER A 9 -19.24 -14.05 8.75
C SER A 9 -18.05 -14.05 7.79
N LEU A 10 -16.90 -14.56 8.23
CA LEU A 10 -15.69 -14.68 7.40
C LEU A 10 -15.86 -15.76 6.34
N ARG A 11 -16.39 -16.93 6.72
CA ARG A 11 -16.74 -18.00 5.77
C ARG A 11 -17.76 -17.54 4.73
N ASP A 12 -18.79 -16.82 5.16
CA ASP A 12 -19.81 -16.28 4.27
C ASP A 12 -19.20 -15.26 3.30
N LEU A 13 -18.30 -14.40 3.79
CA LEU A 13 -17.56 -13.46 2.95
C LEU A 13 -16.70 -14.18 1.90
N CYS A 14 -15.96 -15.23 2.29
CA CYS A 14 -15.10 -16.00 1.37
C CYS A 14 -15.90 -16.67 0.24
N ASN A 15 -17.16 -17.04 0.50
CA ASN A 15 -18.06 -17.60 -0.50
C ASN A 15 -18.72 -16.53 -1.40
N MET A 16 -18.62 -15.25 -1.06
CA MET A 16 -19.18 -14.18 -1.88
C MET A 16 -18.26 -13.82 -3.06
N PRO A 17 -18.82 -13.43 -4.21
CA PRO A 17 -18.04 -12.96 -5.36
C PRO A 17 -17.22 -11.71 -5.02
N ILE A 18 -17.62 -10.95 -4.01
CA ILE A 18 -16.90 -9.75 -3.57
C ILE A 18 -15.53 -10.08 -2.98
N ALA A 19 -15.35 -11.21 -2.28
CA ALA A 19 -14.04 -11.62 -1.75
C ALA A 19 -13.06 -11.95 -2.88
N TRP A 20 -13.53 -12.65 -3.92
CA TRP A 20 -12.75 -12.91 -5.12
C TRP A 20 -12.42 -11.64 -5.91
N ALA A 21 -13.36 -10.68 -5.98
CA ALA A 21 -13.10 -9.38 -6.59
C ALA A 21 -12.03 -8.58 -5.81
N ILE A 22 -12.11 -8.57 -4.47
CA ILE A 22 -11.11 -7.92 -3.60
C ILE A 22 -9.75 -8.61 -3.79
N PHE A 23 -9.72 -9.94 -3.76
CA PHE A 23 -8.49 -10.71 -4.01
C PHE A 23 -7.87 -10.38 -5.37
N ALA A 24 -8.67 -10.39 -6.44
CA ALA A 24 -8.20 -10.04 -7.78
C ALA A 24 -7.67 -8.61 -7.85
N ALA A 25 -8.33 -7.64 -7.19
CA ALA A 25 -7.86 -6.26 -7.16
C ALA A 25 -6.52 -6.11 -6.40
N VAL A 26 -6.37 -6.80 -5.27
CA VAL A 26 -5.13 -6.79 -4.47
C VAL A 26 -4.00 -7.50 -5.22
N ALA A 27 -4.28 -8.63 -5.87
CA ALA A 27 -3.33 -9.35 -6.71
C ALA A 27 -2.89 -8.53 -7.94
N PHE A 28 -3.83 -7.87 -8.62
CA PHE A 28 -3.53 -6.97 -9.73
C PHE A 28 -2.63 -5.81 -9.27
N ARG A 29 -2.92 -5.24 -8.10
CA ARG A 29 -2.08 -4.17 -7.52
C ARG A 29 -0.67 -4.65 -7.18
N ALA A 30 -0.53 -5.84 -6.60
CA ALA A 30 0.78 -6.45 -6.33
C ALA A 30 1.56 -6.73 -7.62
N ALA A 31 0.89 -7.20 -8.68
CA ALA A 31 1.53 -7.34 -9.99
C ALA A 31 1.93 -5.97 -10.56
N TRP A 32 1.11 -4.93 -10.35
CA TRP A 32 1.41 -3.59 -10.78
C TRP A 32 2.61 -2.98 -10.08
N SER A 33 2.87 -3.27 -8.80
CA SER A 33 4.06 -2.77 -8.11
C SER A 33 5.36 -3.36 -8.65
N LEU A 34 5.34 -4.62 -9.11
CA LEU A 34 6.46 -5.19 -9.88
C LEU A 34 6.69 -4.42 -11.18
N VAL A 35 5.62 -4.15 -11.94
CA VAL A 35 5.72 -3.34 -13.17
C VAL A 35 6.31 -1.97 -12.86
N GLN A 36 5.86 -1.30 -11.79
CA GLN A 36 6.41 -0.02 -11.36
C GLN A 36 7.90 -0.11 -11.04
N PHE A 37 8.35 -1.16 -10.37
CA PHE A 37 9.77 -1.36 -10.08
C PHE A 37 10.60 -1.53 -11.36
N PHE A 38 10.18 -2.41 -12.29
CA PHE A 38 10.90 -2.66 -13.54
C PHE A 38 10.85 -1.48 -14.52
N THR A 39 9.81 -0.65 -14.46
CA THR A 39 9.66 0.53 -15.32
C THR A 39 10.15 1.83 -14.68
N CYS A 40 10.54 1.82 -13.41
CA CYS A 40 11.00 3.02 -12.70
C CYS A 40 12.23 3.64 -13.39
N PRO A 41 12.13 4.88 -13.93
CA PRO A 41 13.22 5.50 -14.66
C PRO A 41 14.41 5.83 -13.75
N VAL A 42 14.16 6.11 -12.46
CA VAL A 42 15.20 6.45 -11.49
C VAL A 42 16.04 5.23 -11.14
N VAL A 43 15.40 4.07 -10.90
CA VAL A 43 16.10 2.78 -10.69
C VAL A 43 16.95 2.40 -11.92
N ARG A 44 16.45 2.71 -13.12
CA ARG A 44 17.15 2.49 -14.40
C ARG A 44 18.18 3.56 -14.75
N ARG A 45 18.47 4.52 -13.85
CA ARG A 45 19.41 5.64 -14.06
C ARG A 45 19.08 6.51 -15.29
N ARG A 46 17.80 6.63 -15.62
CA ARG A 46 17.26 7.45 -16.72
C ARG A 46 16.41 8.61 -16.19
N SER A 47 16.60 9.02 -14.94
CA SER A 47 15.85 10.12 -14.34
C SER A 47 16.08 11.40 -15.13
N LYS A 48 14.99 12.10 -15.46
CA LYS A 48 15.01 13.47 -16.03
C LYS A 48 14.54 14.50 -15.00
N LEU A 49 14.38 14.10 -13.74
CA LEU A 49 13.99 15.02 -12.67
C LEU A 49 15.12 16.03 -12.46
N ASP A 50 14.78 17.31 -12.42
CA ASP A 50 15.70 18.37 -12.06
C ASP A 50 16.15 18.19 -10.59
N PRO A 51 17.45 17.97 -10.33
CA PRO A 51 17.99 17.74 -8.99
C PRO A 51 17.71 18.89 -8.02
N GLN A 52 17.71 20.13 -8.51
CA GLN A 52 17.53 21.32 -7.69
C GLN A 52 16.06 21.43 -7.24
N ALA A 53 15.12 21.26 -8.18
CA ALA A 53 13.70 21.21 -7.87
C ALA A 53 13.32 20.05 -6.93
N ALA A 54 14.02 18.92 -7.00
CA ALA A 54 13.83 17.79 -6.08
C ALA A 54 14.29 18.15 -4.66
N ARG A 55 15.43 18.83 -4.51
CA ARG A 55 15.94 19.29 -3.21
C ARG A 55 15.04 20.35 -2.58
N ASP A 56 14.53 21.28 -3.37
CA ASP A 56 13.59 22.31 -2.89
C ASP A 56 12.27 21.69 -2.39
N LYS A 57 11.76 20.66 -3.08
CA LYS A 57 10.58 19.91 -2.64
C LYS A 57 10.82 19.12 -1.36
N LEU A 58 12.00 18.54 -1.17
CA LEU A 58 12.38 17.85 0.07
C LEU A 58 12.47 18.81 1.26
N ASN A 59 12.93 20.04 1.02
CA ASN A 59 13.07 21.08 2.04
C ASN A 59 11.77 21.85 2.31
N ALA A 60 10.71 21.63 1.52
CA ALA A 60 9.43 22.29 1.71
C ALA A 60 8.75 21.83 3.01
N ARG A 61 8.21 22.78 3.78
CA ARG A 61 7.57 22.55 5.09
C ARG A 61 6.35 21.61 5.03
N VAL A 62 5.72 21.48 3.86
CA VAL A 62 4.58 20.59 3.62
C VAL A 62 4.94 19.65 2.47
N MET A 63 5.67 18.60 2.79
CA MET A 63 6.06 17.58 1.81
C MET A 63 4.92 16.59 1.50
N HIS A 64 3.90 16.52 2.37
CA HIS A 64 2.84 15.51 2.27
C HIS A 64 1.68 15.95 1.38
N SER A 65 1.40 15.13 0.38
CA SER A 65 0.26 15.30 -0.53
C SER A 65 -1.06 15.23 0.24
N PRO A 66 -2.03 16.13 0.00
CA PRO A 66 -3.38 16.03 0.59
C PRO A 66 -4.07 14.71 0.21
N ARG A 67 -3.65 14.04 -0.87
CA ARG A 67 -4.13 12.72 -1.25
C ARG A 67 -3.77 11.65 -0.21
N PHE A 68 -2.57 11.72 0.38
CA PHE A 68 -2.16 10.81 1.44
C PHE A 68 -3.07 10.95 2.66
N LEU A 69 -3.32 12.19 3.10
CA LEU A 69 -4.21 12.45 4.22
C LEU A 69 -5.63 11.90 3.96
N VAL A 70 -6.19 12.16 2.77
CA VAL A 70 -7.51 11.65 2.40
C VAL A 70 -7.54 10.13 2.37
N ALA A 71 -6.53 9.47 1.78
CA ALA A 71 -6.44 8.01 1.76
C ALA A 71 -6.36 7.42 3.17
N MET A 72 -5.54 8.00 4.06
CA MET A 72 -5.44 7.57 5.46
C MET A 72 -6.75 7.75 6.21
N LEU A 73 -7.44 8.88 6.03
CA LEU A 73 -8.75 9.11 6.65
C LEU A 73 -9.80 8.11 6.16
N ILE A 74 -9.80 7.78 4.87
CA ILE A 74 -10.68 6.73 4.30
C ILE A 74 -10.33 5.37 4.91
N GLY A 75 -9.05 5.02 4.99
CA GLY A 75 -8.60 3.77 5.60
C GLY A 75 -9.08 3.63 7.04
N ILE A 76 -8.88 4.68 7.85
CA ILE A 76 -9.36 4.74 9.24
C ILE A 76 -10.89 4.62 9.30
N ALA A 77 -11.61 5.39 8.47
CA ALA A 77 -13.07 5.38 8.46
C ALA A 77 -13.64 4.00 8.11
N LEU A 78 -13.03 3.29 7.16
CA LEU A 78 -13.44 1.94 6.78
C LEU A 78 -13.11 0.91 7.86
N SER A 79 -11.92 0.97 8.46
CA SER A 79 -11.54 0.05 9.55
C SER A 79 -12.39 0.24 10.80
N VAL A 80 -12.56 1.49 11.25
CA VAL A 80 -13.37 1.81 12.43
C VAL A 80 -14.86 1.59 12.13
N GLY A 81 -15.34 2.06 10.99
CA GLY A 81 -16.73 1.90 10.58
C GLY A 81 -17.11 0.43 10.42
N GLY A 82 -16.26 -0.38 9.81
CA GLY A 82 -16.44 -1.82 9.72
C GLY A 82 -16.47 -2.50 11.10
N LEU A 83 -15.58 -2.10 12.02
CA LEU A 83 -15.60 -2.63 13.39
C LEU A 83 -16.91 -2.33 14.13
N TYR A 84 -17.46 -1.13 13.95
CA TYR A 84 -18.78 -0.78 14.52
C TYR A 84 -19.92 -1.54 13.82
N ALA A 85 -19.83 -1.73 12.50
CA ALA A 85 -20.83 -2.44 11.71
C ALA A 85 -20.92 -3.93 12.07
N LEU A 86 -19.86 -4.55 12.61
CA LEU A 86 -19.91 -5.93 13.12
C LEU A 86 -20.96 -6.16 14.22
N ARG A 87 -21.43 -5.10 14.88
CA ARG A 87 -22.48 -5.18 15.91
C ARG A 87 -23.89 -5.23 15.32
N VAL A 88 -24.05 -4.88 14.05
CA VAL A 88 -25.34 -4.86 13.38
C VAL A 88 -25.60 -6.25 12.79
N PRO A 89 -26.76 -6.87 13.04
CA PRO A 89 -27.10 -8.15 12.44
C PRO A 89 -27.14 -8.05 10.90
N ASP A 90 -26.83 -9.15 10.22
CA ASP A 90 -26.89 -9.32 8.76
C ASP A 90 -25.86 -8.55 7.91
N VAL A 91 -25.02 -7.68 8.49
CA VAL A 91 -23.97 -6.94 7.74
C VAL A 91 -22.54 -7.44 8.00
N GLY A 92 -22.39 -8.56 8.71
CA GLY A 92 -21.09 -9.13 9.11
C GLY A 92 -20.07 -9.27 7.98
N PRO A 93 -20.40 -9.89 6.83
CA PRO A 93 -19.48 -10.04 5.70
C PRO A 93 -19.02 -8.69 5.13
N LEU A 94 -19.93 -7.73 4.98
CA LEU A 94 -19.62 -6.40 4.45
C LEU A 94 -18.74 -5.60 5.43
N ALA A 95 -19.03 -5.71 6.73
CA ALA A 95 -18.25 -5.11 7.79
C ALA A 95 -16.81 -5.65 7.80
N LEU A 96 -16.62 -6.96 7.65
CA LEU A 96 -15.30 -7.58 7.50
C LEU A 96 -14.58 -7.10 6.23
N ALA A 97 -15.28 -7.02 5.09
CA ALA A 97 -14.70 -6.50 3.85
C ALA A 97 -14.20 -5.06 4.00
N ALA A 98 -14.99 -4.20 4.67
CA ALA A 98 -14.61 -2.82 4.96
C ALA A 98 -13.37 -2.74 5.85
N ILE A 99 -13.27 -3.60 6.88
CA ILE A 99 -12.09 -3.67 7.75
C ILE A 99 -10.85 -4.05 6.94
N VAL A 100 -10.91 -5.12 6.16
CA VAL A 100 -9.79 -5.62 5.36
C VAL A 100 -9.32 -4.54 4.37
N PHE A 101 -10.25 -3.89 3.67
CA PHE A 101 -9.91 -2.84 2.72
C PHE A 101 -9.32 -1.59 3.40
N GLY A 102 -9.85 -1.20 4.56
CA GLY A 102 -9.31 -0.11 5.36
C GLY A 102 -7.87 -0.39 5.81
N VAL A 103 -7.61 -1.58 6.36
CA VAL A 103 -6.27 -2.00 6.78
C VAL A 103 -5.31 -2.04 5.60
N PHE A 104 -5.76 -2.56 4.45
CA PHE A 104 -4.97 -2.57 3.23
C PHE A 104 -4.51 -1.17 2.82
N ILE A 105 -5.40 -0.17 2.83
CA ILE A 105 -5.03 1.22 2.54
C ILE A 105 -3.97 1.72 3.53
N LEU A 106 -4.16 1.46 4.82
CA LEU A 106 -3.27 1.94 5.88
C LEU A 106 -1.87 1.34 5.81
N ILE A 107 -1.71 0.15 5.24
CA ILE A 107 -0.40 -0.49 5.04
C ILE A 107 0.23 -0.01 3.73
N VAL A 108 -0.55 0.03 2.65
CA VAL A 108 -0.01 0.25 1.31
C VAL A 108 0.33 1.71 1.05
N GLU A 109 -0.49 2.66 1.51
CA GLU A 109 -0.28 4.07 1.18
C GLU A 109 1.01 4.66 1.78
N PRO A 110 1.41 4.34 3.03
CA PRO A 110 2.72 4.74 3.55
C PRO A 110 3.90 4.22 2.73
N SER A 111 3.89 2.94 2.33
CA SER A 111 4.98 2.36 1.52
C SER A 111 5.09 3.02 0.13
N ARG A 112 3.96 3.45 -0.44
CA ARG A 112 3.96 4.22 -1.68
C ARG A 112 4.58 5.61 -1.50
N LEU A 113 4.22 6.29 -0.41
CA LEU A 113 4.79 7.60 -0.08
C LEU A 113 6.31 7.51 0.14
N GLU A 114 6.79 6.44 0.78
CA GLU A 114 8.21 6.21 0.99
C GLU A 114 8.98 6.07 -0.33
N VAL A 115 8.48 5.28 -1.28
CA VAL A 115 9.06 5.16 -2.63
C VAL A 115 9.10 6.52 -3.35
N ASP A 116 8.04 7.32 -3.25
CA ASP A 116 8.00 8.66 -3.85
C ASP A 116 9.02 9.61 -3.20
N GLN A 117 9.17 9.56 -1.87
CA GLN A 117 10.17 10.34 -1.14
C GLN A 117 11.60 9.92 -1.48
N ASP A 118 11.88 8.63 -1.53
CA ASP A 118 13.20 8.11 -1.88
C ASP A 118 13.55 8.39 -3.34
N THR A 119 12.56 8.40 -4.24
CA THR A 119 12.75 8.85 -5.64
C THR A 119 13.22 10.30 -5.70
N MET A 120 12.64 11.19 -4.87
CA MET A 120 13.07 12.58 -4.76
C MET A 120 14.47 12.69 -4.13
N ARG A 121 14.78 11.87 -3.12
CA ARG A 121 16.11 11.83 -2.48
C ARG A 121 17.20 11.39 -3.45
N VAL A 122 16.96 10.37 -4.28
CA VAL A 122 17.90 9.97 -5.33
C VAL A 122 18.17 11.10 -6.31
N SER A 123 17.13 11.83 -6.69
CA SER A 123 17.25 12.95 -7.63
C SER A 123 18.03 14.11 -7.00
N ALA A 124 17.78 14.45 -5.73
CA ALA A 124 18.51 15.49 -5.02
C ALA A 124 19.97 15.12 -4.73
N ALA A 125 20.25 13.85 -4.42
CA ALA A 125 21.59 13.34 -4.13
C ALA A 125 22.56 13.43 -5.33
N GLN A 126 22.05 13.63 -6.56
CA GLN A 126 22.90 13.94 -7.72
C GLN A 126 23.75 15.20 -7.53
N LEU A 127 23.33 16.13 -6.66
CA LEU A 127 24.06 17.35 -6.32
C LEU A 127 25.16 17.12 -5.28
N ASP A 128 25.04 16.08 -4.46
CA ASP A 128 25.93 15.83 -3.30
C ASP A 128 27.08 14.86 -3.64
N GLY A 129 27.11 14.32 -4.86
CA GLY A 129 28.19 13.47 -5.38
C GLY A 129 27.78 12.02 -5.66
N GLN A 130 28.71 11.26 -6.26
CA GLN A 130 28.43 9.91 -6.74
C GLN A 130 28.12 8.91 -5.60
N GLU A 131 28.83 9.01 -4.47
CA GLU A 131 28.60 8.12 -3.32
C GLU A 131 27.21 8.34 -2.70
N ALA A 132 26.80 9.60 -2.52
CA ALA A 132 25.48 9.95 -2.02
C ALA A 132 24.37 9.47 -2.96
N TYR A 133 24.59 9.58 -4.27
CA TYR A 133 23.66 9.10 -5.29
C TYR A 133 23.49 7.58 -5.26
N GLU A 134 24.59 6.81 -5.22
CA GLU A 134 24.51 5.34 -5.19
C GLU A 134 23.86 4.84 -3.88
N PHE A 135 24.17 5.44 -2.75
CA PHE A 135 23.52 5.12 -1.48
C PHE A 135 22.01 5.38 -1.51
N ALA A 136 21.60 6.54 -2.04
CA ALA A 136 20.17 6.85 -2.19
C ALA A 136 19.49 5.87 -3.16
N LEU A 137 20.18 5.44 -4.23
CA LEU A 137 19.65 4.50 -5.22
C LEU A 137 19.42 3.10 -4.62
N GLU A 138 20.35 2.64 -3.79
CA GLU A 138 20.19 1.38 -3.04
C GLU A 138 19.01 1.43 -2.09
N ARG A 139 18.86 2.55 -1.36
CA ARG A 139 17.72 2.77 -0.47
C ARG A 139 16.39 2.77 -1.23
N LEU A 140 16.32 3.43 -2.39
CA LEU A 140 15.13 3.39 -3.26
C LEU A 140 14.80 1.96 -3.72
N ARG A 141 15.82 1.15 -4.07
CA ARG A 141 15.61 -0.26 -4.43
C ARG A 141 15.08 -1.06 -3.25
N ALA A 142 15.63 -0.86 -2.05
CA ALA A 142 15.16 -1.51 -0.83
C ALA A 142 13.69 -1.17 -0.56
N ALA A 143 13.30 0.10 -0.63
CA ALA A 143 11.91 0.54 -0.45
C ALA A 143 10.94 -0.11 -1.46
N HIS A 144 11.35 -0.24 -2.73
CA HIS A 144 10.57 -0.96 -3.73
C HIS A 144 10.42 -2.45 -3.39
N ILE A 145 11.50 -3.13 -3.01
CA ILE A 145 11.49 -4.55 -2.66
C ILE A 145 10.63 -4.79 -1.43
N GLU A 146 10.74 -3.95 -0.41
CA GLU A 146 9.94 -4.04 0.81
C GLU A 146 8.45 -3.89 0.49
N ARG A 147 8.09 -2.89 -0.33
CA ARG A 147 6.70 -2.70 -0.78
C ARG A 147 6.18 -3.90 -1.56
N ILE A 148 6.95 -4.42 -2.51
CA ILE A 148 6.59 -5.64 -3.26
C ILE A 148 6.38 -6.81 -2.29
N GLY A 149 7.33 -7.01 -1.37
CA GLY A 149 7.25 -8.07 -0.35
C GLY A 149 5.97 -7.98 0.48
N MET A 150 5.64 -6.78 0.98
CA MET A 150 4.40 -6.56 1.73
C MET A 150 3.14 -6.80 0.90
N GLU A 151 3.07 -6.29 -0.33
CA GLU A 151 1.91 -6.48 -1.20
C GLU A 151 1.71 -7.98 -1.55
N PHE A 152 2.79 -8.71 -1.85
CA PHE A 152 2.72 -10.16 -2.09
C PHE A 152 2.39 -10.96 -0.84
N ALA A 153 2.91 -10.57 0.33
CA ALA A 153 2.54 -11.20 1.60
C ALA A 153 1.04 -11.03 1.88
N MET A 154 0.48 -9.85 1.60
CA MET A 154 -0.96 -9.58 1.73
C MET A 154 -1.79 -10.42 0.76
N VAL A 155 -1.40 -10.50 -0.52
CA VAL A 155 -2.06 -11.36 -1.51
C VAL A 155 -2.04 -12.82 -1.04
N THR A 156 -0.89 -13.29 -0.56
CA THR A 156 -0.72 -14.67 -0.11
C THR A 156 -1.59 -14.96 1.11
N LEU A 157 -1.59 -14.06 2.10
CA LEU A 157 -2.43 -14.18 3.29
C LEU A 157 -3.92 -14.17 2.92
N LEU A 158 -4.35 -13.24 2.07
CA LEU A 158 -5.74 -13.15 1.64
C LEU A 158 -6.16 -14.39 0.84
N GLY A 159 -5.30 -14.88 -0.05
CA GLY A 159 -5.51 -16.11 -0.80
C GLY A 159 -5.63 -17.32 0.10
N LEU A 160 -4.76 -17.46 1.11
CA LEU A 160 -4.86 -18.52 2.13
C LEU A 160 -6.16 -18.42 2.92
N VAL A 161 -6.59 -17.22 3.32
CA VAL A 161 -7.84 -17.04 4.05
C VAL A 161 -9.03 -17.48 3.19
N ILE A 162 -9.08 -17.09 1.91
CA ILE A 162 -10.17 -17.45 1.00
C ILE A 162 -10.19 -18.94 0.66
N THR A 163 -9.05 -19.62 0.60
CA THR A 163 -9.00 -21.05 0.26
C THR A 163 -9.21 -21.97 1.46
N VAL A 164 -8.92 -21.50 2.68
CA VAL A 164 -9.04 -22.29 3.92
C VAL A 164 -10.44 -22.21 4.53
N PHE A 165 -11.14 -21.07 4.39
CA PHE A 165 -12.45 -20.81 4.98
C PHE A 165 -13.59 -20.91 3.96
#